data_AF-A0A8T2MSG1-F1
#
_entry.id   AF-A0A8T2MSG1-F1
#
_cell.length_a   1.000
_cell.length_b   1.000
_cell.length_c   1.000
_cell.angle_alpha   90.00
_cell.angle_beta   90.00
_cell.angle_gamma   90.00
#
_symmetry.space_group_name_H-M   'P 1'
#
loop_
_entity.id
_entity.type
_entity.pdbx_description
1 polymer ?
#
loop_
_entity_poly.entity_id
_entity_poly.type
_entity_poly.pdbx_seq_one_letter_code
_entity_poly.pdbx_strand_id
1 'polypeptide(L)'
;MEIIDVLPPRFGFAIFTYLYSWIMLTYLGIKVGAARKKYDVKTAASVLGVIWVTSRFSYAWGYSTGDPAKRMQGVYGYIGLFGVIFLSISVALQLLGVI
;
A
#
# COMPACT_ATOMS: atom_id res chain seq x y z
N MET A 1 14.15 -34.13 9.43
CA MET A 1 13.17 -33.45 10.29
C MET A 1 11.95 -33.22 9.43
N GLU A 2 10.87 -33.92 9.73
CA GLU A 2 9.64 -33.77 8.98
C GLU A 2 8.83 -32.59 9.52
N ILE A 3 7.91 -32.06 8.70
CA ILE A 3 7.08 -30.91 9.10
C ILE A 3 6.28 -31.20 10.37
N ILE A 4 5.92 -32.47 10.57
CA ILE A 4 5.18 -32.96 11.74
C ILE A 4 6.00 -32.93 13.04
N ASP A 5 7.33 -32.92 12.92
CA ASP A 5 8.26 -32.89 14.07
C ASP A 5 8.52 -31.46 14.55
N VAL A 6 8.17 -30.45 13.73
CA VAL A 6 8.39 -29.03 14.01
C VAL A 6 7.09 -28.32 14.42
N LEU A 7 5.96 -28.72 13.84
CA LEU A 7 4.69 -28.02 14.02
C LEU A 7 3.89 -28.57 15.21
N PRO A 8 3.34 -27.69 16.09
CA PRO A 8 2.49 -28.12 17.19
C PRO A 8 1.21 -28.85 16.70
N PRO A 9 0.63 -29.76 17.50
CA PRO A 9 -0.54 -30.58 17.12
C PRO A 9 -1.82 -29.82 16.73
N ARG A 10 -1.86 -28.49 16.90
CA ARG A 10 -3.02 -27.62 16.61
C ARG A 10 -2.69 -26.49 15.64
N PHE A 11 -1.53 -26.53 14.99
CA PHE A 11 -1.08 -25.47 14.09
C PHE A 11 -2.05 -25.19 12.93
N GLY A 12 -2.84 -26.18 12.51
CA GLY A 12 -3.85 -26.02 11.46
C GLY A 12 -4.84 -24.87 11.70
N PHE A 13 -5.18 -24.54 12.94
CA PHE A 13 -6.06 -23.40 13.25
C PHE A 13 -5.46 -22.06 12.84
N ALA A 14 -4.13 -21.90 12.89
CA ALA A 14 -3.46 -20.68 12.46
C ALA A 14 -3.58 -20.45 10.94
N ILE A 15 -3.65 -21.53 10.15
CA ILE A 15 -3.87 -21.45 8.71
C ILE A 15 -5.29 -20.94 8.44
N PHE A 16 -6.29 -21.43 9.17
CA PHE A 16 -7.67 -20.96 9.03
C PHE A 16 -7.84 -19.49 9.43
N THR A 17 -7.21 -19.05 10.53
CA THR A 17 -7.27 -17.63 10.92
C THR A 17 -6.59 -16.74 9.89
N TYR A 18 -5.48 -17.18 9.31
CA TYR A 18 -4.81 -16.49 8.21
C TYR A 18 -5.74 -16.36 6.99
N LEU A 19 -6.31 -17.47 6.50
CA LEU A 19 -7.24 -17.44 5.35
C LEU A 19 -8.47 -16.57 5.62
N TYR A 20 -9.05 -16.68 6.82
CA TYR A 20 -10.19 -15.86 7.23
C TYR A 20 -9.83 -14.37 7.20
N SER A 21 -8.67 -13.99 7.74
CA SER A 21 -8.22 -12.59 7.74
C SER A 21 -8.11 -12.01 6.33
N TRP A 22 -7.62 -12.78 5.36
CA TRP A 22 -7.54 -12.35 3.97
C TRP A 22 -8.92 -12.08 3.38
N ILE A 23 -9.85 -13.02 3.53
CA ILE A 23 -11.22 -12.88 3.05
C ILE A 23 -11.90 -11.67 3.69
N MET A 24 -11.77 -11.53 5.01
CA MET A 24 -12.36 -10.42 5.77
C MET A 24 -11.78 -9.06 5.32
N LEU A 25 -10.46 -8.93 5.18
CA LEU A 25 -9.82 -7.70 4.75
C LEU A 25 -10.22 -7.32 3.31
N THR A 26 -10.29 -8.29 2.40
CA THR A 26 -10.79 -8.04 1.03
C THR A 26 -12.24 -7.58 1.04
N TYR A 27 -13.11 -8.24 1.82
CA TYR A 27 -14.52 -7.86 1.95
C TYR A 27 -14.68 -6.42 2.46
N LEU A 28 -13.96 -6.06 3.53
CA LEU A 28 -13.97 -4.71 4.08
C LEU A 28 -13.41 -3.69 3.09
N GLY A 29 -12.33 -4.02 2.38
CA GLY A 29 -11.76 -3.18 1.33
C GLY A 29 -12.78 -2.84 0.23
N ILE A 30 -13.56 -3.83 -0.23
CA ILE A 30 -14.62 -3.63 -1.23
C ILE A 30 -15.73 -2.74 -0.66
N LYS A 31 -16.19 -2.98 0.57
CA LYS A 31 -17.24 -2.16 1.21
C LYS A 31 -16.80 -0.71 1.40
N VAL A 32 -15.56 -0.47 1.82
CA VAL A 32 -14.99 0.87 1.93
C VAL A 32 -14.87 1.54 0.56
N GLY A 33 -14.42 0.81 -0.46
CA GLY A 33 -14.37 1.31 -1.83
C GLY A 33 -15.74 1.74 -2.36
N ALA A 34 -16.78 0.91 -2.14
CA ALA A 34 -18.15 1.24 -2.50
C ALA A 34 -18.68 2.46 -1.73
N ALA A 35 -18.40 2.56 -0.43
CA ALA A 35 -18.78 3.72 0.37
C ALA A 35 -18.10 5.02 -0.10
N ARG A 36 -16.79 4.97 -0.41
CA ARG A 36 -16.07 6.13 -0.94
C ARG A 36 -16.68 6.64 -2.23
N LYS A 37 -17.08 5.75 -3.14
CA LYS A 37 -17.79 6.12 -4.37
C LYS A 37 -19.17 6.73 -4.09
N LYS A 38 -19.91 6.18 -3.12
CA LYS A 38 -21.24 6.69 -2.74
C LYS A 38 -21.18 8.10 -2.16
N TYR A 39 -20.14 8.42 -1.39
CA TYR A 39 -19.99 9.71 -0.69
C TYR A 39 -18.99 10.66 -1.36
N ASP A 40 -18.65 10.42 -2.64
CA ASP A 40 -17.71 11.24 -3.43
C ASP A 40 -16.37 11.56 -2.72
N VAL A 41 -15.86 10.58 -1.98
CA VAL A 41 -14.60 10.74 -1.24
C VAL A 41 -13.44 10.68 -2.22
N LYS A 42 -12.69 11.77 -2.34
CA LYS A 42 -11.51 11.87 -3.21
C LYS A 42 -10.45 10.85 -2.80
N THR A 43 -10.02 10.01 -3.75
CA THR A 43 -9.04 8.94 -3.53
C THR A 43 -7.63 9.26 -4.03
N ALA A 44 -7.42 10.46 -4.58
CA ALA A 44 -6.17 10.87 -5.21
C ALA A 44 -4.95 10.66 -4.29
N ALA A 45 -5.04 11.09 -3.02
CA ALA A 45 -3.95 10.91 -2.05
C ALA A 45 -3.62 9.42 -1.81
N SER A 46 -4.63 8.55 -1.73
CA SER A 46 -4.41 7.11 -1.56
C SER A 46 -3.74 6.48 -2.78
N VAL A 47 -4.14 6.86 -3.99
CA VAL A 47 -3.54 6.36 -5.24
C VAL A 47 -2.07 6.80 -5.36
N LEU A 48 -1.78 8.06 -5.07
CA LEU A 48 -0.42 8.61 -5.08
C LEU A 48 0.46 7.94 -4.01
N GLY A 49 -0.10 7.65 -2.82
CA GLY A 49 0.56 6.87 -1.79
C GLY A 49 0.92 5.45 -2.26
N VAL A 50 0.02 4.76 -2.97
CA VAL A 50 0.31 3.44 -3.55
C VAL A 50 1.47 3.52 -4.55
N ILE A 51 1.48 4.51 -5.45
CA ILE A 51 2.58 4.72 -6.40
C ILE A 51 3.92 4.92 -5.67
N TRP A 52 3.92 5.68 -4.58
CA TRP A 52 5.13 5.90 -3.78
C TRP A 52 5.62 4.61 -3.12
N VAL A 53 4.72 3.83 -2.50
CA VAL A 53 5.06 2.58 -1.83
C VAL A 53 5.58 1.53 -2.81
N THR A 54 4.92 1.33 -3.96
CA THR A 54 5.36 0.36 -4.99
C THR A 54 6.74 0.69 -5.53
N SER A 55 7.04 1.99 -5.69
CA SER A 55 8.38 2.47 -6.06
C SER A 55 9.48 2.01 -5.11
N ARG A 56 9.19 1.89 -3.80
CA ARG A 56 10.16 1.41 -2.82
C ARG A 56 10.51 -0.06 -3.03
N PHE A 57 9.55 -0.87 -3.46
CA PHE A 57 9.83 -2.26 -3.84
C PHE A 57 10.73 -2.32 -5.09
N SER A 58 10.45 -1.54 -6.13
CA SER A 58 11.31 -1.48 -7.32
C SER A 58 12.71 -0.94 -7.01
N TYR A 59 12.82 0.06 -6.13
CA TYR A 59 14.10 0.58 -5.66
C TYR A 59 14.91 -0.50 -4.91
N ALA A 60 14.27 -1.19 -3.96
CA ALA A 60 14.91 -2.24 -3.18
C ALA A 60 15.36 -3.41 -4.07
N TRP A 61 14.49 -3.85 -4.98
CA TRP A 61 14.81 -4.88 -5.97
C TRP A 61 16.01 -4.49 -6.83
N GLY A 62 16.05 -3.24 -7.31
CA GLY A 62 17.19 -2.70 -8.05
C GLY A 62 18.49 -2.77 -7.24
N TYR A 63 18.47 -2.38 -5.97
CA TYR A 63 19.61 -2.48 -5.06
C TYR A 63 20.09 -3.91 -4.84
N SER A 64 19.18 -4.87 -4.72
CA SER A 64 19.51 -6.28 -4.52
C SER A 64 20.29 -6.91 -5.68
N THR A 65 20.35 -6.26 -6.85
CA THR A 65 21.12 -6.75 -8.00
C THR A 65 22.61 -6.42 -7.97
N GLY A 66 23.06 -5.58 -7.02
CA GLY A 66 24.47 -5.17 -6.89
C GLY A 66 24.94 -4.07 -7.86
N ASP A 67 24.11 -3.67 -8.82
CA ASP A 67 24.39 -2.56 -9.74
C ASP A 67 23.72 -1.25 -9.24
N PRO A 68 24.49 -0.21 -8.85
CA PRO A 68 23.96 1.04 -8.34
C PRO A 68 23.03 1.79 -9.30
N ALA A 69 23.14 1.57 -10.62
CA ALA A 69 22.29 2.26 -11.59
C ALA A 69 20.84 1.77 -11.54
N LYS A 70 20.60 0.51 -11.18
CA LYS A 70 19.26 -0.10 -11.18
C LYS A 70 18.32 0.44 -10.11
N ARG A 71 18.83 1.19 -9.12
CA ARG A 71 17.99 1.93 -8.15
C ARG A 71 17.02 2.92 -8.82
N MET A 72 17.36 3.36 -10.03
CA MET A 72 16.54 4.27 -10.82
C MET A 72 15.21 3.66 -11.25
N GLN A 73 15.05 2.34 -11.19
CA GLN A 73 13.76 1.69 -11.41
C GLN A 73 12.68 2.18 -10.44
N GLY A 74 13.03 2.63 -9.23
CA GLY A 74 12.08 3.19 -8.26
C GLY A 74 11.77 4.68 -8.41
N VAL A 75 12.34 5.36 -9.42
CA VAL A 75 12.23 6.83 -9.57
C VAL A 75 10.79 7.30 -9.82
N TYR A 76 9.94 6.45 -10.40
CA TYR A 76 8.53 6.79 -10.63
C TYR A 76 7.76 7.13 -9.34
N GLY A 77 8.27 6.75 -8.17
CA GLY A 77 7.68 7.12 -6.88
C GLY A 77 7.68 8.61 -6.58
N TYR A 78 8.53 9.39 -7.25
CA TYR A 78 8.49 10.85 -7.13
C TYR A 78 7.16 11.44 -7.61
N ILE A 79 6.47 10.78 -8.55
CA ILE A 79 5.11 11.17 -8.97
C ILE A 79 4.15 11.08 -7.78
N GLY A 80 4.21 9.97 -7.04
CA GLY A 80 3.43 9.78 -5.82
C GLY A 80 3.77 10.81 -4.74
N LEU A 81 5.07 10.99 -4.44
CA LEU A 81 5.55 11.92 -3.41
C LEU A 81 5.17 13.37 -3.70
N PHE A 82 5.49 13.88 -4.88
CA PHE A 82 5.18 15.27 -5.23
C PHE A 82 3.66 15.47 -5.32
N GLY A 83 2.92 14.48 -5.84
CA GLY A 83 1.46 14.53 -5.86
C GLY A 83 0.86 14.71 -4.46
N VAL A 84 1.29 13.94 -3.45
CA VAL A 84 0.75 14.09 -2.09
C VAL A 84 1.18 15.41 -1.44
N ILE A 85 2.38 15.93 -1.74
CA ILE A 85 2.81 17.25 -1.28
C ILE A 85 1.90 18.34 -1.86
N PHE A 86 1.64 18.32 -3.17
CA PHE A 86 0.75 19.30 -3.81
C PHE A 86 -0.67 19.22 -3.25
N LEU A 87 -1.22 18.02 -3.08
CA LEU A 87 -2.54 17.86 -2.46
C LEU A 87 -2.58 18.41 -1.03
N SER A 88 -1.51 18.21 -0.25
CA SER A 88 -1.42 18.74 1.11
C SER A 88 -1.39 20.27 1.11
N ILE A 89 -0.65 20.88 0.18
CA ILE A 89 -0.64 22.33 0.00
C ILE A 89 -2.03 22.84 -0.42
N SER A 90 -2.70 22.18 -1.37
CA SER A 90 -4.04 22.57 -1.80
C SER A 90 -5.04 22.52 -0.65
N VAL A 91 -5.02 21.47 0.18
CA VAL A 91 -5.88 21.37 1.36
C VAL A 91 -5.54 22.49 2.36
N ALA A 92 -4.25 22.77 2.59
CA ALA A 92 -3.85 23.86 3.48
C ALA A 92 -4.35 25.23 2.99
N LEU A 93 -4.24 25.52 1.69
CA LEU A 93 -4.73 26.77 1.10
C LEU A 93 -6.26 26.89 1.17
N GLN A 94 -6.99 25.79 0.97
CA GLN A 94 -8.46 25.75 1.15
C GLN A 94 -8.85 26.02 2.61
N LEU A 95 -8.14 25.44 3.57
CA LEU A 95 -8.39 25.69 5.00
C LEU A 95 -8.09 27.14 5.41
N LEU A 96 -7.12 27.78 4.75
CA LEU A 96 -6.79 29.19 4.95
C LEU A 96 -7.74 30.14 4.19
N GLY A 97 -8.64 29.62 3.34
CA GLY A 97 -9.55 30.42 2.53
C GLY A 97 -8.87 31.21 1.42
N VAL A 98 -7.65 30.83 1.02
CA VAL A 98 -6.90 31.46 -0.07
C VAL A 98 -7.43 30.99 -1.43
N ILE A 99 -7.90 29.75 -1.49
CA ILE A 99 -8.56 29.13 -2.64
C ILE A 99 -9.84 28.40 -2.21
#